data_AF-A0A0Q9ILM9-F1
#
_entry.id   AF-A0A0Q9ILM9-F1
#
_cell.length_a   1.000
_cell.length_b   1.000
_cell.length_c   1.000
_cell.angle_alpha   90.00
_cell.angle_beta   90.00
_cell.angle_gamma   90.00
#
_symmetry.space_group_name_H-M   'P 1'
#
loop_
_entity.id
_entity.type
_entity.pdbx_description
1 polymer ?
#
loop_
_entity_poly.entity_id
_entity_poly.type
_entity_poly.pdbx_seq_one_letter_code
_entity_poly.pdbx_strand_id
1 'polypeptide(L)'
;MRCIVAVVALSAFLPVLAYADSPIKQVSFQPQVKGLGCLKPETIAMIKDLTDRIGPIQITSTCGGRHAKRSQHYSGKAIDFRPLATTPRKAAAVAKTLDNIGGVGTYSNGLVHVDVGDLQISWYGHKRAKRRYAYNR
;
A
#
# COMPACT_ATOMS: atom_id res chain seq x y z
N MET A 1 -2.45 -62.32 -18.52
CA MET A 1 -1.41 -61.44 -17.96
C MET A 1 -1.28 -60.20 -18.84
N ARG A 2 -1.18 -59.01 -18.21
CA ARG A 2 -0.78 -57.69 -18.75
C ARG A 2 -1.90 -56.84 -19.39
N CYS A 3 -2.60 -56.10 -18.52
CA CYS A 3 -3.30 -54.86 -18.86
C CYS A 3 -2.29 -53.78 -19.24
N ILE A 4 -2.48 -53.12 -20.39
CA ILE A 4 -1.77 -51.88 -20.73
C ILE A 4 -2.79 -50.75 -20.57
N VAL A 5 -2.67 -50.00 -19.47
CA VAL A 5 -3.48 -48.81 -19.22
C VAL A 5 -2.77 -47.63 -19.86
N ALA A 6 -3.38 -47.03 -20.87
CA ALA A 6 -2.94 -45.77 -21.46
C ALA A 6 -3.33 -44.62 -20.53
N VAL A 7 -2.34 -43.93 -19.97
CA VAL A 7 -2.55 -42.71 -19.17
C VAL A 7 -2.51 -41.52 -20.13
N VAL A 8 -3.68 -40.91 -20.37
CA VAL A 8 -3.80 -39.62 -21.06
C VAL A 8 -3.50 -38.53 -20.04
N ALA A 9 -2.33 -37.88 -20.16
CA ALA A 9 -2.00 -36.70 -19.38
C ALA A 9 -2.70 -35.48 -19.99
N LEU A 10 -3.87 -35.11 -19.45
CA LEU A 10 -4.48 -33.80 -19.72
C LEU A 10 -3.72 -32.74 -18.91
N SER A 11 -2.86 -31.98 -19.58
CA SER A 11 -2.27 -30.76 -19.04
C SER A 11 -3.34 -29.67 -18.97
N ALA A 12 -3.88 -29.45 -17.77
CA ALA A 12 -4.74 -28.30 -17.50
C ALA A 12 -3.88 -27.02 -17.53
N PHE A 13 -3.97 -26.25 -18.61
CA PHE A 13 -3.49 -24.87 -18.65
C PHE A 13 -4.37 -24.04 -17.71
N LEU A 14 -3.89 -23.79 -16.49
CA LEU A 14 -4.51 -22.81 -15.61
C LEU A 14 -4.32 -21.43 -16.25
N PRO A 15 -5.40 -20.65 -16.48
CA PRO A 15 -5.24 -19.28 -16.91
C PRO A 15 -4.56 -18.51 -15.78
N VAL A 16 -3.39 -17.95 -16.06
CA VAL A 16 -2.82 -16.89 -15.23
C VAL A 16 -3.83 -15.75 -15.28
N LEU A 17 -4.61 -15.60 -14.21
CA LEU A 17 -5.51 -14.47 -14.03
C LEU A 17 -4.65 -13.21 -13.99
N ALA A 18 -4.54 -12.54 -15.14
CA ALA A 18 -4.11 -11.17 -15.20
C ALA A 18 -5.14 -10.36 -14.40
N TYR A 19 -4.79 -9.99 -13.16
CA TYR A 19 -5.51 -8.97 -12.41
C TYR A 19 -5.41 -7.68 -13.23
N ALA A 20 -6.45 -7.38 -14.00
CA ALA A 20 -6.61 -6.07 -14.57
C ALA A 20 -6.78 -5.11 -13.40
N ASP A 21 -5.78 -4.26 -13.16
CA ASP A 21 -5.83 -3.16 -12.20
C ASP A 21 -7.05 -2.31 -12.54
N SER A 22 -8.15 -2.52 -11.82
CA SER A 22 -9.29 -1.63 -11.91
C SER A 22 -8.80 -0.26 -11.44
N PRO A 23 -8.98 0.81 -12.24
CA PRO A 23 -8.51 2.12 -11.84
C PRO A 23 -9.18 2.49 -10.51
N ILE A 24 -8.38 2.71 -9.47
CA ILE A 24 -8.87 3.23 -8.20
C ILE A 24 -9.36 4.65 -8.51
N LYS A 25 -10.67 4.81 -8.71
CA LYS A 25 -11.31 6.05 -9.19
C LYS A 25 -10.97 7.29 -8.36
N GLN A 26 -10.50 7.10 -7.13
CA GLN A 26 -10.22 8.13 -6.15
C GLN A 26 -8.71 8.47 -6.04
N VAL A 27 -7.87 7.99 -6.96
CA VAL A 27 -6.42 8.23 -6.93
C VAL A 27 -5.99 9.08 -8.12
N SER A 28 -5.28 10.15 -7.83
CA SER A 28 -4.51 10.94 -8.79
C SER A 28 -3.02 10.88 -8.45
N PHE A 29 -2.15 11.27 -9.39
CA PHE A 29 -0.71 11.19 -9.23
C PHE A 29 -0.05 12.55 -9.47
N GLN A 30 1.02 12.84 -8.72
CA GLN A 30 1.94 13.89 -9.14
C GLN A 30 2.78 13.45 -10.34
N PRO A 31 3.28 14.37 -11.18
CA PRO A 31 3.95 14.03 -12.45
C PRO A 31 5.15 13.07 -12.29
N GLN A 32 5.87 13.13 -11.17
CA GLN A 32 7.02 12.27 -10.90
C GLN A 32 6.66 10.83 -10.49
N VAL A 33 5.39 10.54 -10.20
CA VAL A 33 4.95 9.22 -9.74
C VAL A 33 4.60 8.36 -10.95
N LYS A 34 5.31 7.25 -11.12
CA LYS A 34 5.16 6.31 -12.26
C LYS A 34 3.93 5.39 -12.15
N GLY A 35 2.96 5.74 -11.31
CA GLY A 35 1.77 4.92 -11.00
C GLY A 35 1.99 3.89 -9.88
N LEU A 36 1.10 2.89 -9.84
CA LEU A 36 1.01 1.89 -8.76
C LEU A 36 1.79 0.59 -9.05
N GLY A 37 2.30 0.39 -10.27
CA GLY A 37 2.83 -0.92 -10.72
C GLY A 37 4.08 -1.44 -9.97
N CYS A 38 4.71 -0.63 -9.12
CA CYS A 38 5.80 -1.07 -8.26
C CYS A 38 5.33 -1.47 -6.85
N LEU A 39 4.06 -1.23 -6.52
CA LEU A 39 3.48 -1.52 -5.22
C LEU A 39 3.08 -2.99 -5.12
N LYS A 40 3.14 -3.51 -3.91
CA LYS A 40 2.65 -4.86 -3.64
C LYS A 40 1.12 -4.91 -3.58
N PRO A 41 0.49 -6.07 -3.87
CA PRO A 41 -0.96 -6.21 -3.80
C PRO A 41 -1.56 -5.77 -2.46
N GLU A 42 -0.91 -6.07 -1.34
CA GLU A 42 -1.36 -5.64 -0.01
C GLU A 42 -1.40 -4.10 0.13
N THR A 43 -0.48 -3.38 -0.53
CA THR A 43 -0.43 -1.92 -0.53
C THR A 43 -1.50 -1.32 -1.43
N ILE A 44 -1.82 -1.98 -2.55
CA ILE A 44 -2.93 -1.58 -3.42
C ILE A 44 -4.27 -1.74 -2.68
N ALA A 45 -4.45 -2.85 -1.95
CA ALA A 45 -5.62 -3.07 -1.10
C ALA A 45 -5.74 -2.01 0.00
N MET A 46 -4.64 -1.71 0.68
CA MET A 46 -4.58 -0.61 1.66
C MET A 46 -5.00 0.74 1.07
N ILE A 47 -4.53 1.08 -0.15
CA ILE A 47 -4.92 2.32 -0.83
C ILE A 47 -6.42 2.36 -1.06
N LYS A 48 -7.01 1.26 -1.53
CA LYS A 48 -8.46 1.16 -1.77
C LYS A 48 -9.24 1.43 -0.48
N ASP A 49 -8.94 0.69 0.59
CA ASP A 49 -9.62 0.84 1.88
C ASP A 49 -9.46 2.25 2.45
N LEU A 50 -8.27 2.83 2.31
CA LEU A 50 -8.01 4.19 2.72
C LEU A 50 -8.91 5.18 1.96
N THR A 51 -8.92 5.10 0.62
CA THR A 51 -9.74 6.00 -0.22
C THR A 51 -11.24 5.83 0.05
N ASP A 52 -11.73 4.61 0.26
CA ASP A 52 -13.14 4.35 0.61
C ASP A 52 -13.56 5.06 1.91
N ARG A 53 -12.62 5.34 2.82
CA ARG A 53 -12.88 6.01 4.10
C ARG A 53 -12.64 7.51 4.08
N ILE A 54 -11.65 8.00 3.34
CA ILE A 54 -11.22 9.42 3.39
C ILE A 54 -11.53 10.20 2.11
N GLY A 55 -11.98 9.52 1.06
CA GLY A 55 -12.20 10.09 -0.26
C GLY A 55 -10.91 10.22 -1.09
N PRO A 56 -10.94 11.06 -2.13
CA PRO A 56 -9.86 11.14 -3.11
C PRO A 56 -8.52 11.61 -2.53
N ILE A 57 -7.45 11.05 -3.09
CA ILE A 57 -6.07 11.36 -2.74
C ILE A 57 -5.23 11.69 -3.98
N GLN A 58 -4.19 12.50 -3.80
CA GLN A 58 -3.11 12.65 -4.78
C GLN A 58 -1.84 11.99 -4.23
N ILE A 59 -1.40 10.90 -4.86
CA ILE A 59 -0.16 10.21 -4.49
C ILE A 59 1.04 11.04 -4.98
N THR A 60 1.96 11.30 -4.06
CA THR A 60 3.16 12.12 -4.29
C THR A 60 4.44 11.29 -4.34
N SER A 61 4.42 10.07 -3.78
CA SER A 61 5.54 9.14 -3.80
C SER A 61 5.08 7.68 -3.69
N THR A 62 5.70 6.80 -4.47
CA THR A 62 5.60 5.33 -4.39
C THR A 62 7.00 4.74 -4.20
N CYS A 63 7.54 3.96 -5.13
CA CYS A 63 8.85 3.31 -4.95
C CYS A 63 10.06 4.16 -5.38
N GLY A 64 9.80 5.34 -5.99
CA GLY A 64 10.84 6.26 -6.46
C GLY A 64 11.35 7.20 -5.37
N GLY A 65 12.51 7.82 -5.64
CA GLY A 65 13.10 8.86 -4.78
C GLY A 65 14.02 8.33 -3.68
N ARG A 66 14.49 9.25 -2.83
CA ARG A 66 15.36 8.95 -1.69
C ARG A 66 14.55 8.89 -0.41
N HIS A 67 14.68 7.79 0.31
CA HIS A 67 13.97 7.51 1.55
C HIS A 67 14.94 7.10 2.65
N ALA A 68 14.45 6.98 3.88
CA ALA A 68 15.24 6.42 4.98
C ALA A 68 15.71 4.99 4.66
N LYS A 69 16.88 4.59 5.19
CA LYS A 69 17.58 3.31 4.87
C LYS A 69 16.69 2.04 4.94
N ARG A 70 15.65 2.03 5.76
CA ARG A 70 14.72 0.90 5.94
C ARG A 70 13.27 1.29 5.64
N SER A 71 13.09 2.22 4.71
CA SER A 71 11.77 2.69 4.29
C SER A 71 11.00 1.60 3.57
N GLN A 72 9.70 1.52 3.85
CA GLN A 72 8.77 0.63 3.16
C GLN A 72 8.53 1.04 1.70
N HIS A 73 8.90 2.27 1.30
CA HIS A 73 8.87 2.67 -0.12
C HIS A 73 9.77 1.79 -1.00
N TYR A 74 10.93 1.33 -0.48
CA TYR A 74 11.87 0.52 -1.25
C TYR A 74 11.39 -0.91 -1.51
N SER A 75 10.40 -1.39 -0.75
CA SER A 75 9.82 -2.72 -0.87
C SER A 75 8.43 -2.70 -1.52
N GLY A 76 8.00 -1.55 -2.07
CA GLY A 76 6.67 -1.37 -2.65
C GLY A 76 5.54 -1.43 -1.61
N LYS A 77 5.87 -1.17 -0.34
CA LYS A 77 4.96 -1.32 0.82
C LYS A 77 4.43 0.01 1.36
N ALA A 78 4.71 1.14 0.72
CA ALA A 78 4.31 2.46 1.22
C ALA A 78 3.95 3.45 0.11
N ILE A 79 3.15 4.45 0.50
CA ILE A 79 2.90 5.65 -0.29
C ILE A 79 2.97 6.90 0.59
N ASP A 80 3.32 8.02 -0.04
CA ASP A 80 3.05 9.36 0.49
C ASP A 80 1.97 10.01 -0.37
N PHE A 81 1.02 10.71 0.25
CA PHE A 81 -0.09 11.33 -0.46
C PHE A 81 -0.58 12.64 0.17
N ARG A 82 -1.37 13.40 -0.60
CA ARG A 82 -2.21 14.50 -0.12
C ARG A 82 -3.67 14.08 -0.13
N PRO A 83 -4.40 14.13 1.00
CA PRO A 83 -5.86 13.98 0.98
C PRO A 83 -6.50 15.20 0.30
N LEU A 84 -7.51 14.97 -0.53
CA LEU A 84 -8.20 16.04 -1.28
C LEU A 84 -9.56 16.41 -0.67
N ALA A 85 -10.21 15.48 0.05
CA ALA A 85 -11.51 15.70 0.69
C ALA A 85 -11.45 15.95 2.21
N THR A 86 -10.27 15.84 2.82
CA THR A 86 -10.10 16.01 4.27
C THR A 86 -8.72 16.56 4.62
N THR A 87 -8.48 16.89 5.89
CA THR A 87 -7.17 17.38 6.34
C THR A 87 -6.16 16.23 6.54
N PRO A 88 -4.85 16.47 6.39
CA PRO A 88 -3.81 15.46 6.65
C PRO A 88 -3.93 14.82 8.03
N ARG A 89 -4.30 15.61 9.05
CA ARG A 89 -4.53 15.13 10.41
C ARG A 89 -5.70 14.17 10.52
N LYS A 90 -6.83 14.48 9.87
CA LYS A 90 -8.02 13.60 9.84
C LYS A 90 -7.74 12.33 9.04
N ALA A 91 -7.09 12.44 7.88
CA ALA A 91 -6.68 11.28 7.09
C ALA A 91 -5.77 10.34 7.87
N ALA A 92 -4.75 10.87 8.56
CA ALA A 92 -3.87 10.06 9.41
C ALA A 92 -4.58 9.46 10.62
N ALA A 93 -5.60 10.13 11.18
CA ALA A 93 -6.41 9.57 12.25
C ALA A 93 -7.23 8.37 11.77
N VAL A 94 -7.84 8.46 10.59
CA VAL A 94 -8.58 7.33 9.96
C VAL A 94 -7.62 6.21 9.57
N ALA A 95 -6.45 6.52 9.00
CA ALA A 95 -5.47 5.49 8.64
C ALA A 95 -5.04 4.64 9.85
N LYS A 96 -4.94 5.23 11.04
CA LYS A 96 -4.60 4.52 12.28
C LYS A 96 -5.69 3.56 12.77
N THR A 97 -6.90 3.63 12.22
CA THR A 97 -8.00 2.71 12.58
C THR A 97 -8.15 1.57 11.58
N LEU A 98 -7.28 1.47 10.57
CA LEU A 98 -7.32 0.41 9.56
C LEU A 98 -6.33 -0.69 9.93
N ASP A 99 -6.82 -1.93 10.02
CA ASP A 99 -6.04 -3.08 10.47
C ASP A 99 -4.93 -3.50 9.50
N ASN A 100 -5.04 -3.10 8.22
CA ASN A 100 -4.05 -3.37 7.19
C ASN A 100 -2.98 -2.26 7.07
N ILE A 101 -2.94 -1.29 7.99
CA ILE A 101 -1.92 -0.24 8.03
C ILE A 101 -0.96 -0.47 9.19
N GLY A 102 0.33 -0.60 8.85
CA GLY A 102 1.44 -0.67 9.78
C GLY A 102 1.92 0.71 10.20
N GLY A 103 2.47 1.48 9.26
CA GLY A 103 2.98 2.83 9.56
C GLY A 103 2.02 3.95 9.18
N VAL A 104 1.93 4.99 10.01
CA VAL A 104 1.23 6.25 9.70
C VAL A 104 2.07 7.47 10.09
N GLY A 105 2.49 8.26 9.12
CA GLY A 105 3.21 9.51 9.33
C GLY A 105 2.47 10.72 8.80
N THR A 106 2.71 11.89 9.38
CA THR A 106 2.33 13.17 8.75
C THR A 106 3.51 14.12 8.73
N TYR A 107 3.70 14.81 7.62
CA TYR A 107 4.76 15.79 7.42
C TYR A 107 4.22 17.23 7.54
N SER A 108 5.07 18.19 7.86
CA SER A 108 4.69 19.60 8.04
C SER A 108 4.13 20.25 6.76
N ASN A 109 4.49 19.72 5.60
CA ASN A 109 4.02 20.17 4.28
C ASN A 109 2.66 19.56 3.87
N GLY A 110 1.95 18.91 4.80
CA GLY A 110 0.61 18.35 4.59
C GLY A 110 0.59 16.98 3.90
N LEU A 111 1.75 16.34 3.71
CA LEU A 111 1.80 14.95 3.24
C LEU A 111 1.46 13.97 4.37
N VAL A 112 0.80 12.89 4.00
CA VAL A 112 0.54 11.74 4.86
C VAL A 112 1.30 10.55 4.30
N HIS A 113 2.00 9.83 5.17
CA HIS A 113 2.65 8.57 4.89
C HIS A 113 1.79 7.43 5.42
N VAL A 114 1.61 6.38 4.62
CA VAL A 114 1.04 5.11 5.07
C VAL A 114 1.83 3.94 4.51
N ASP A 115 1.98 2.88 5.30
CA ASP A 115 2.66 1.66 4.87
C ASP A 115 2.04 0.39 5.49
N VAL A 116 2.29 -0.75 4.86
CA VAL A 116 1.85 -2.10 5.30
C VAL A 116 2.96 -2.88 6.00
N GLY A 117 3.95 -2.19 6.57
CA GLY A 117 5.06 -2.82 7.28
C GLY A 117 4.61 -3.45 8.61
N ASP A 118 5.33 -4.49 9.06
CA ASP A 118 4.95 -5.23 10.28
C ASP A 118 5.00 -4.36 11.55
N LEU A 119 5.76 -3.26 11.52
CA LEU A 119 5.92 -2.35 12.65
C LEU A 119 4.80 -1.32 12.67
N GLN A 120 3.92 -1.41 13.68
CA GLN A 120 2.94 -0.36 13.94
C GLN A 120 3.60 0.93 14.47
N ILE A 121 3.94 1.86 13.59
CA ILE A 121 4.64 3.11 13.95
C ILE A 121 3.81 4.30 13.53
N SER A 122 3.63 5.27 14.43
CA SER A 122 3.14 6.59 14.02
C SER A 122 4.05 7.75 14.41
N TRP A 123 4.14 8.76 13.54
CA TRP A 123 4.96 9.95 13.77
C TRP A 123 4.31 11.22 13.22
N TYR A 124 4.69 12.36 13.80
CA TYR A 124 4.25 13.69 13.38
C TYR A 124 5.47 14.59 13.19
N GLY A 125 5.69 15.08 11.97
CA GLY A 125 6.89 15.82 11.60
C GLY A 125 8.16 15.00 11.88
N HIS A 126 9.12 15.60 12.59
CA HIS A 126 10.34 14.90 13.04
C HIS A 126 10.15 14.11 14.34
N LYS A 127 9.00 14.22 15.02
CA LYS A 127 8.76 13.60 16.32
C LYS A 127 8.05 12.25 16.13
N ARG A 128 8.71 11.16 16.54
CA ARG A 128 8.09 9.82 16.61
C ARG A 128 7.17 9.77 17.84
N ALA A 129 5.92 9.34 17.66
CA ALA A 129 5.05 9.05 18.80
C ALA A 129 5.59 7.81 19.54
N LYS A 130 5.32 7.70 20.85
CA LYS A 130 5.73 6.53 21.66
C LYS A 130 5.20 5.25 21.00
N ARG A 131 6.12 4.33 20.68
CA ARG A 131 5.91 3.12 19.88
C ARG A 131 4.86 2.19 20.52
N ARG A 132 3.98 1.61 19.71
CA ARG A 132 3.35 0.32 20.00
C ARG A 132 4.03 -0.70 19.10
N TYR A 133 5.02 -1.42 19.62
CA TYR A 133 5.64 -2.52 18.89
C TYR A 133 4.63 -3.67 18.79
N ALA A 134 3.83 -3.68 17.72
CA ALA A 134 3.27 -4.93 17.25
C ALA A 134 4.39 -5.60 16.43
N TYR A 135 4.98 -6.67 16.96
CA TYR A 135 5.65 -7.66 16.13
C TYR A 135 4.60 -8.74 15.89
N ASN A 136 4.05 -8.80 14.68
CA ASN A 136 3.35 -10.02 14.27
C ASN A 136 4.43 -11.05 13.96
N ARG A 137 4.57 -12.04 14.85
CA ARG A 137 5.49 -13.16 14.75
C ARG A 137 4.82 -14.30 14.00
#